data_AF-A0A529PUC8-F1
#
_entry.id   AF-A0A529PUC8-F1
#
_cell.length_a   1.000
_cell.length_b   1.000
_cell.length_c   1.000
_cell.angle_alpha   90.00
_cell.angle_beta   90.00
_cell.angle_gamma   90.00
#
_symmetry.space_group_name_H-M   'P 1'
#
loop_
_entity.id
_entity.type
_entity.pdbx_description
1 polymer ?
#
loop_
_entity_poly.entity_id
_entity_poly.type
_entity_poly.pdbx_seq_one_letter_code
_entity_poly.pdbx_strand_id
1 'polypeptide(L)' 'MDSPQNLVLKDPEPRIHPTAELKGCKLGRYASIGERVILREVSVGDFSYFERHSEAIYTTIGKFCSIAANSRI' A
#
# COMPACT_ATOMS: atom_id res chain seq x y z
N MET A 1 -22.49 13.08 27.66
CA MET A 1 -22.09 11.71 28.09
C MET A 1 -21.50 11.06 26.86
N ASP A 2 -20.17 11.00 26.76
CA ASP A 2 -19.50 10.31 25.64
C ASP A 2 -19.85 8.83 25.70
N SER A 3 -20.46 8.33 24.63
CA SER A 3 -20.63 6.89 24.46
C SER A 3 -19.25 6.26 24.29
N PRO A 4 -18.96 5.14 24.96
CA PRO A 4 -17.71 4.43 24.72
C PRO A 4 -17.71 3.94 23.27
N GLN A 5 -16.89 4.57 22.43
CA GLN A 5 -16.68 4.11 21.07
C GLN A 5 -16.07 2.71 21.16
N ASN A 6 -16.81 1.71 20.70
CA ASN A 6 -16.30 0.35 20.58
C ASN A 6 -15.23 0.33 19.48
N LEU A 7 -13.98 0.54 19.88
CA LEU A 7 -12.82 0.58 19.00
C LEU A 7 -12.46 -0.84 18.57
N VAL A 8 -12.99 -1.25 17.43
CA VAL A 8 -12.62 -2.52 16.78
C VAL A 8 -11.30 -2.31 16.03
N LEU A 9 -10.29 -3.10 16.35
CA LEU A 9 -9.02 -3.10 15.63
C LEU A 9 -9.26 -3.48 14.16
N LYS A 10 -8.72 -2.67 13.24
CA LYS A 10 -8.76 -2.98 11.81
C LYS A 10 -7.84 -4.15 11.48
N ASP A 11 -8.31 -4.97 10.54
CA ASP A 11 -7.55 -6.05 9.93
C ASP A 11 -6.18 -5.54 9.42
N PRO A 12 -5.06 -6.17 9.80
CA PRO A 12 -3.72 -5.80 9.34
C PRO A 12 -3.43 -6.13 7.87
N GLU A 13 -4.32 -6.82 7.17
CA GLU A 13 -4.11 -7.18 5.77
C GLU A 13 -3.90 -5.93 4.87
N PRO A 14 -2.96 -5.99 3.92
CA PRO A 14 -2.77 -4.94 2.95
C PRO A 14 -3.99 -4.82 2.03
N ARG A 15 -4.25 -3.61 1.55
CA ARG A 15 -5.36 -3.32 0.65
C ARG A 15 -4.83 -3.05 -0.76
N ILE A 16 -5.39 -3.74 -1.75
CA ILE A 16 -5.01 -3.61 -3.15
C ILE A 16 -6.24 -3.16 -3.93
N HIS A 17 -6.16 -2.03 -4.62
CA HIS A 17 -7.23 -1.62 -5.50
C HIS A 17 -7.40 -2.63 -6.64
N PRO A 18 -8.63 -3.00 -7.07
CA PRO A 18 -8.85 -4.03 -8.09
C PRO A 18 -8.19 -3.79 -9.45
N THR A 19 -7.80 -2.55 -9.74
CA THR A 19 -7.13 -2.17 -11.00
C THR A 19 -5.60 -2.10 -10.88
N ALA A 20 -5.03 -2.39 -9.70
CA ALA A 20 -3.59 -2.46 -9.53
C ALA A 20 -3.04 -3.79 -10.06
N GLU A 21 -1.85 -3.75 -10.65
CA GLU A 21 -1.15 -4.93 -11.17
C GLU A 21 0.10 -5.21 -10.35
N LEU A 22 0.11 -6.35 -9.65
CA LEU A 22 1.25 -6.78 -8.85
C LEU A 22 1.79 -8.10 -9.39
N LYS A 23 3.12 -8.21 -9.52
CA LYS A 23 3.81 -9.47 -9.84
C LYS A 23 5.06 -9.61 -9.00
N GLY A 24 5.20 -10.74 -8.30
CA GLY A 24 6.36 -10.99 -7.43
C GLY A 24 6.50 -10.02 -6.25
N CYS A 25 5.41 -9.41 -5.80
CA CYS A 25 5.45 -8.37 -4.77
C CYS A 25 5.17 -8.92 -3.36
N LYS A 26 5.75 -8.26 -2.35
CA LYS A 26 5.47 -8.50 -0.93
C LYS A 26 4.95 -7.22 -0.30
N LEU A 27 3.82 -7.31 0.40
CA LEU A 27 3.19 -6.16 1.05
C LEU A 27 3.21 -6.33 2.58
N GLY A 28 3.63 -5.28 3.27
CA GLY A 28 3.58 -5.18 4.72
C GLY A 28 2.17 -4.89 5.24
N ARG A 29 2.02 -4.96 6.57
CA ARG A 29 0.73 -4.75 7.22
C ARG A 29 0.21 -3.34 6.99
N TYR A 30 -1.09 -3.22 6.81
CA TYR A 30 -1.77 -1.95 6.56
C TYR A 30 -1.27 -1.20 5.32
N ALA A 31 -0.48 -1.84 4.45
CA ALA A 31 -0.06 -1.22 3.19
C ALA A 31 -1.27 -1.00 2.27
N SER A 32 -1.23 0.04 1.45
CA SER A 32 -2.34 0.38 0.56
C SER A 32 -1.84 0.67 -0.86
N ILE A 33 -2.36 -0.06 -1.84
CA ILE A 33 -2.03 0.12 -3.24
C ILE A 33 -3.22 0.77 -3.96
N GLY A 34 -3.00 1.98 -4.46
CA GLY A 34 -4.00 2.79 -5.16
C GLY A 34 -4.38 2.28 -6.55
N GLU A 35 -5.29 3.01 -7.19
CA GLU A 35 -5.80 2.69 -8.52
C GLU A 35 -4.69 2.69 -9.59
N ARG A 36 -4.69 1.68 -10.48
CA ARG A 36 -3.78 1.58 -11.65
C ARG A 36 -2.29 1.70 -11.28
N VAL A 37 -1.92 1.28 -10.07
CA VAL A 37 -0.53 1.13 -9.67
C VAL A 37 0.05 -0.15 -10.27
N ILE A 38 1.27 -0.09 -10.80
CA ILE A 38 1.97 -1.26 -11.35
C ILE A 38 3.23 -1.54 -10.53
N LEU A 39 3.28 -2.70 -9.89
CA LEU A 39 4.44 -3.15 -9.12
C LEU A 39 4.99 -4.47 -9.68
N ARG A 40 6.31 -4.52 -9.92
CA ARG A 40 7.01 -5.73 -10.39
C ARG A 40 8.22 -6.01 -9.50
N GLU A 41 8.22 -7.13 -8.80
CA GLU A 41 9.31 -7.54 -7.91
C GLU A 41 9.65 -6.47 -6.85
N VAL A 42 8.60 -5.95 -6.18
CA VAL A 42 8.70 -4.88 -5.18
C VAL A 42 8.36 -5.39 -3.78
N SER A 43 9.13 -4.97 -2.78
CA SER A 43 8.76 -5.13 -1.36
C SER A 43 8.27 -3.80 -0.78
N VAL A 44 7.09 -3.78 -0.17
CA VAL A 44 6.48 -2.59 0.44
C VAL A 44 6.36 -2.79 1.95
N GLY A 45 6.97 -1.91 2.75
CA GLY A 45 6.91 -1.98 4.21
C GLY A 45 5.55 -1.65 4.82
N ASP A 46 5.39 -1.99 6.10
CA ASP A 46 4.18 -1.70 6.90
C ASP A 46 3.81 -0.20 6.84
N PHE A 47 2.51 0.08 6.84
CA PHE A 47 1.95 1.44 6.86
C PHE A 47 2.40 2.35 5.71
N SER A 48 2.84 1.77 4.59
CA SER A 48 3.22 2.51 3.38
C SER A 48 2.12 2.44 2.32
N TYR A 49 2.05 3.42 1.42
CA TYR A 49 1.08 3.40 0.33
C TYR A 49 1.61 3.97 -0.97
N PHE A 50 0.98 3.52 -2.06
CA PHE A 50 1.13 4.07 -3.39
C PHE A 50 -0.17 4.77 -3.80
N GLU A 51 -0.07 6.03 -4.20
CA GLU A 51 -1.14 6.75 -4.87
C GLU A 51 -1.31 6.29 -6.32
N ARG A 52 -2.46 6.65 -6.89
CA ARG A 52 -2.85 6.23 -8.25
C ARG A 52 -1.77 6.44 -9.32
N HIS A 53 -1.77 5.57 -10.32
CA HIS A 53 -0.93 5.67 -11.52
C HIS A 53 0.60 5.67 -11.27
N SER A 54 1.04 5.19 -10.10
CA SER A 54 2.47 5.06 -9.81
C SER A 54 3.02 3.70 -10.26
N GLU A 55 4.32 3.65 -10.51
CA GLU A 55 5.03 2.45 -10.93
C GLU A 55 6.26 2.22 -10.05
N ALA A 56 6.53 0.95 -9.72
CA ALA A 56 7.80 0.58 -9.11
C ALA A 56 8.27 -0.80 -9.57
N ILE A 57 9.59 -0.94 -9.80
CA ILE A 57 10.19 -2.17 -10.33
C ILE A 57 11.51 -2.49 -9.60
N TYR A 58 11.71 -3.74 -9.19
CA TYR A 58 12.96 -4.23 -8.54
C TYR A 58 13.44 -3.37 -7.35
N THR A 59 12.51 -2.83 -6.56
CA THR A 59 12.82 -1.88 -5.49
C THR A 59 12.26 -2.34 -4.13
N THR A 60 12.81 -1.78 -3.06
CA THR A 60 12.34 -1.99 -1.69
C THR A 60 11.91 -0.65 -1.10
N ILE A 61 10.64 -0.56 -0.71
CA ILE A 61 10.05 0.59 -0.02
C ILE A 61 10.03 0.30 1.48
N GLY A 62 10.51 1.25 2.27
CA GLY A 62 10.50 1.18 3.73
C GLY A 62 9.10 1.22 4.34
N LYS A 63 9.06 1.30 5.68
CA LYS A 63 7.83 1.50 6.45
C LYS A 63 7.47 2.98 6.47
N PHE A 64 6.17 3.29 6.60
CA PHE A 64 5.66 4.67 6.70
C PHE A 64 6.00 5.56 5.50
N CYS A 65 6.18 4.98 4.31
CA CYS A 65 6.46 5.71 3.09
C CYS A 65 5.16 6.09 2.36
N SER A 66 5.11 7.32 1.86
CA SER A 66 4.01 7.83 1.03
C SER A 66 4.52 8.03 -0.40
N ILE A 67 4.06 7.21 -1.35
CA ILE A 67 4.45 7.35 -2.75
C ILE A 67 3.37 8.12 -3.49
N ALA A 68 3.73 9.30 -3.99
CA ALA A 68 2.80 10.22 -4.64
C ALA A 68 2.31 9.71 -6.00
N ALA A 69 1.17 10.24 -6.46
CA ALA A 69 0.55 9.85 -7.73
C ALA A 69 1.49 10.10 -8.90
N ASN A 70 1.49 9.20 -9.90
CA ASN A 70 2.33 9.27 -11.09
C ASN A 70 3.85 9.24 -10.82
N SER A 71 4.28 8.78 -9.64
CA SER A 71 5.70 8.57 -9.36
C SER A 71 6.20 7.29 -10.02
N ARG A 72 7.49 7.28 -10.39
CA ARG A 72 8.18 6.09 -10.88
C ARG A 72 9.45 5.86 -10.06
N ILE A 73 9.59 4.64 -9.52
CA ILE A 73 10.70 4.23 -8.64
C ILE A 73 11.39 2.99 -9.21
#